data_AF-A0AB73A6Q5-F1
#
_entry.id   AF-A0AB73A6Q5-F1
#
_cell.length_a   1.000
_cell.length_b   1.000
_cell.length_c   1.000
_cell.angle_alpha   90.00
_cell.angle_beta   90.00
_cell.angle_gamma   90.00
#
_symmetry.space_group_name_H-M   'P 1'
#
loop_
_entity.id
_entity.type
_entity.pdbx_description
1 polymer ?
#
loop_
_entity_poly.entity_id
_entity_poly.type
_entity_poly.pdbx_seq_one_letter_code
_entity_poly.pdbx_strand_id
1 'polypeptide(L)'
;MKAKPIVSNYVKERKILVKKSILLISHSQKVTDGIKEMIEQMQKSEEVQIFSLGGINGEIGSDPMKIVEAVNESSDAASYFVFADIGSAVLNSELAKDMLEEEQQQRYHLVDAPFVEGAFAAAITAGITDDTQQILTEAQNAGKKGWE
;
A
#
# COMPACT_ATOMS: atom_id res chain seq x y z
N MET A 1 -9.66 -14.31 -58.41
CA MET A 1 -9.48 -14.69 -56.99
C MET A 1 -9.46 -13.42 -56.16
N LYS A 2 -10.46 -13.20 -55.29
CA LYS A 2 -10.48 -12.04 -54.38
C LYS A 2 -9.85 -12.45 -53.05
N ALA A 3 -8.80 -11.75 -52.62
CA ALA A 3 -8.18 -11.96 -51.32
C ALA A 3 -9.17 -11.59 -50.20
N LYS A 4 -9.33 -12.49 -49.21
CA LYS A 4 -10.09 -12.19 -47.98
C LYS A 4 -9.21 -11.35 -47.05
N PRO A 5 -9.75 -10.32 -46.38
CA PRO A 5 -9.00 -9.56 -45.41
C PRO A 5 -8.78 -10.42 -44.16
N ILE A 6 -7.53 -10.51 -43.72
CA ILE A 6 -7.15 -11.09 -42.43
C ILE A 6 -7.52 -10.03 -41.39
N VAL A 7 -8.61 -10.25 -40.67
CA VAL A 7 -8.97 -9.42 -39.52
C VAL A 7 -8.02 -9.81 -38.39
N SER A 8 -7.09 -8.91 -38.06
CA SER A 8 -6.11 -9.08 -37.00
C SER A 8 -6.82 -9.08 -35.64
N ASN A 9 -7.07 -10.26 -35.08
CA ASN A 9 -7.53 -10.42 -33.70
C ASN A 9 -6.37 -10.17 -32.74
N TYR A 10 -6.00 -8.90 -32.53
CA TYR A 10 -5.31 -8.51 -31.30
C TYR A 10 -6.37 -8.50 -30.20
N VAL A 11 -6.55 -9.66 -29.54
CA VAL A 11 -7.13 -9.69 -28.20
C VAL A 11 -6.14 -8.91 -27.33
N LYS A 12 -6.49 -7.66 -26.97
CA LYS A 12 -5.82 -6.99 -25.86
C LYS A 12 -5.93 -7.93 -24.68
N GLU A 13 -4.83 -8.54 -24.27
CA GLU A 13 -4.75 -9.24 -22.99
C GLU A 13 -5.32 -8.29 -21.94
N ARG A 14 -6.45 -8.68 -21.33
CA ARG A 14 -6.98 -7.96 -20.19
C ARG A 14 -5.94 -8.15 -19.10
N LYS A 15 -5.12 -7.13 -18.87
CA LYS A 15 -4.25 -7.05 -17.69
C LYS A 15 -5.17 -7.31 -16.49
N ILE A 16 -4.94 -8.40 -15.77
CA ILE A 16 -5.66 -8.66 -14.53
C ILE A 16 -5.28 -7.50 -13.62
N LEU A 17 -6.25 -6.67 -13.26
CA LEU A 17 -6.01 -5.51 -12.41
C LEU A 17 -5.77 -6.04 -10.99
N VAL A 18 -4.54 -5.90 -10.49
CA VAL A 18 -4.13 -6.42 -9.18
C VAL A 18 -4.17 -5.26 -8.19
N LYS A 19 -5.18 -5.24 -7.31
CA LYS A 19 -5.31 -4.20 -6.30
C LYS A 19 -4.27 -4.34 -5.19
N LYS A 20 -3.73 -3.22 -4.71
CA LYS A 20 -2.79 -3.15 -3.58
C LYS A 20 -3.23 -2.05 -2.64
N SER A 21 -3.08 -2.29 -1.35
CA SER A 21 -3.41 -1.32 -0.31
C SER A 21 -2.14 -0.84 0.38
N ILE A 22 -2.01 0.47 0.55
CA ILE A 22 -0.99 1.14 1.35
C ILE A 22 -1.64 1.57 2.65
N LEU A 23 -1.18 1.00 3.77
CA LEU A 23 -1.73 1.27 5.10
C LEU A 23 -0.74 2.15 5.85
N LEU A 24 -1.17 3.34 6.26
CA LEU A 24 -0.36 4.32 6.96
C LEU A 24 -0.78 4.37 8.43
N ILE A 25 0.06 3.87 9.33
CA ILE A 25 -0.20 3.80 10.75
C ILE A 25 0.72 4.79 11.46
N SER A 26 0.13 5.72 12.21
CA SER A 26 0.85 6.69 13.02
C SER A 26 0.09 6.98 14.29
N HIS A 27 0.76 7.55 15.27
CA HIS A 27 0.04 8.18 16.36
C HIS A 27 -0.81 9.37 15.89
N SER A 28 -0.42 10.04 14.80
CA SER A 28 -1.06 11.27 14.35
C SER A 28 -1.85 11.06 13.06
N GLN A 29 -3.17 11.24 13.13
CA GLN A 29 -4.05 11.28 11.95
C GLN A 29 -3.58 12.34 10.94
N LYS A 30 -3.08 13.50 11.42
CA LYS A 30 -2.59 14.58 10.54
C LYS A 30 -1.40 14.15 9.68
N VAL A 31 -0.53 13.32 10.23
CA VAL A 31 0.64 12.83 9.49
C VAL A 31 0.20 11.84 8.41
N THR A 32 -0.65 10.87 8.76
CA THR A 32 -1.15 9.88 7.79
C THR A 32 -1.99 10.53 6.69
N ASP A 33 -2.80 11.53 7.03
CA ASP A 33 -3.60 12.30 6.06
C ASP A 33 -2.69 13.08 5.10
N GLY A 34 -1.65 13.75 5.61
CA GLY A 34 -0.72 14.49 4.78
C GLY A 34 0.07 13.59 3.82
N ILE A 35 0.53 12.43 4.29
CA ILE A 35 1.22 11.44 3.43
C ILE A 35 0.24 10.92 2.37
N LYS A 36 -0.99 10.58 2.76
CA LYS A 36 -2.04 10.14 1.83
C LYS A 36 -2.28 11.17 0.74
N GLU A 37 -2.47 12.44 1.12
CA GLU A 37 -2.67 13.53 0.18
C GLU A 37 -1.50 13.65 -0.80
N MET A 38 -0.25 13.64 -0.31
CA MET A 38 0.93 13.69 -1.16
C MET A 38 0.99 12.53 -2.16
N ILE A 39 0.69 11.31 -1.72
CA ILE A 39 0.67 10.12 -2.57
C ILE A 39 -0.42 10.25 -3.63
N GLU A 40 -1.65 10.61 -3.26
CA GLU A 40 -2.79 10.73 -4.18
C GLU A 40 -2.59 11.84 -5.22
N GLN A 41 -1.75 12.84 -4.95
CA GLN A 41 -1.36 13.83 -5.96
C GLN A 41 -0.50 13.21 -7.08
N MET A 42 0.32 12.20 -6.80
CA MET A 42 1.29 11.64 -7.75
C MET A 42 0.90 10.25 -8.29
N GLN A 43 0.32 9.38 -7.46
CA GLN A 43 -0.20 8.08 -7.87
C GLN A 43 -1.66 8.24 -8.35
N LYS A 44 -1.93 7.82 -9.59
CA LYS A 44 -3.25 7.92 -10.23
C LYS A 44 -3.87 6.58 -10.63
N SER A 45 -3.17 5.46 -10.40
CA SER A 45 -3.72 4.14 -10.64
C SER A 45 -4.87 3.84 -9.68
N GLU A 46 -6.02 3.42 -10.22
CA GLU A 46 -7.17 2.94 -9.43
C GLU A 46 -6.87 1.61 -8.70
N GLU A 47 -5.74 0.97 -9.01
CA GLU A 47 -5.30 -0.28 -8.39
C GLU A 47 -4.58 -0.06 -7.06
N VAL A 48 -4.19 1.18 -6.72
CA VAL A 48 -3.49 1.49 -5.47
C VAL A 48 -4.41 2.28 -4.56
N GLN A 49 -4.80 1.68 -3.44
CA GLN A 49 -5.64 2.32 -2.42
C GLN A 49 -4.80 2.73 -1.21
N ILE A 50 -5.05 3.93 -0.68
CA ILE A 50 -4.28 4.49 0.44
C ILE A 50 -5.20 4.69 1.64
N PHE A 51 -4.83 4.07 2.76
CA PHE A 51 -5.56 4.12 4.02
C PHE A 51 -4.80 4.96 5.03
N SER A 52 -5.43 6.04 5.51
CA SER A 52 -4.92 6.88 6.58
C SER A 52 -5.48 6.40 7.91
N LEU A 53 -4.65 5.72 8.71
CA LEU A 53 -5.09 4.98 9.90
C LEU A 53 -4.49 5.55 11.20
N GLY A 54 -4.00 6.79 11.17
CA GLY A 54 -3.41 7.42 12.34
C GLY A 54 -4.43 7.82 13.40
N GLY A 55 -3.98 7.99 14.65
CA GLY A 55 -4.80 8.56 15.73
C GLY A 55 -5.95 7.68 16.24
N ILE A 56 -6.42 8.00 17.44
CA ILE A 56 -7.61 7.40 18.07
C ILE A 56 -8.56 8.51 18.46
N ASN A 57 -9.80 8.49 17.98
CA ASN A 57 -10.84 9.48 18.32
C ASN A 57 -10.37 10.95 18.16
N GLY A 58 -9.50 11.23 17.18
CA GLY A 58 -8.95 12.56 16.93
C GLY A 58 -7.73 12.94 17.78
N GLU A 59 -7.27 12.06 18.66
CA GLU A 59 -6.10 12.25 19.53
C GLU A 59 -4.89 11.43 19.07
N ILE A 60 -3.74 11.68 19.71
CA ILE A 60 -2.48 10.97 19.48
C ILE A 60 -2.61 9.53 20.01
N GLY A 61 -2.45 8.55 19.13
CA GLY A 61 -2.49 7.12 19.46
C GLY A 61 -2.66 6.24 18.22
N SER A 62 -2.59 4.92 18.39
CA SER A 62 -2.76 3.94 17.30
C SER A 62 -3.69 2.80 17.75
N ASP A 63 -4.50 2.26 16.85
CA ASP A 63 -5.49 1.21 17.15
C ASP A 63 -5.39 0.06 16.14
N PRO A 64 -5.09 -1.18 16.57
CA PRO A 64 -5.02 -2.34 15.68
C PRO A 64 -6.37 -2.65 15.01
N MET A 65 -7.51 -2.30 15.62
CA MET A 65 -8.84 -2.57 15.03
C MET A 65 -9.07 -1.77 13.76
N LYS A 66 -8.64 -0.50 13.70
CA LYS A 66 -8.71 0.32 12.47
C LYS A 66 -7.95 -0.32 11.31
N ILE A 67 -6.84 -1.02 11.61
CA ILE A 67 -6.02 -1.72 10.62
C ILE A 67 -6.75 -2.95 10.09
N VAL A 68 -7.30 -3.77 11.00
CA VAL A 68 -8.09 -4.97 10.64
C VAL A 68 -9.31 -4.57 9.81
N GLU A 69 -10.01 -3.52 10.19
CA GLU A 69 -11.15 -2.98 9.45
C GLU A 69 -10.77 -2.57 8.02
N ALA A 70 -9.66 -1.84 7.85
CA ALA A 70 -9.16 -1.42 6.53
C ALA A 70 -8.77 -2.61 5.63
N VAL A 71 -8.16 -3.64 6.21
CA VAL A 71 -7.83 -4.89 5.48
C VAL A 71 -9.10 -5.61 5.04
N ASN A 72 -10.12 -5.67 5.90
CA ASN A 72 -11.42 -6.27 5.55
C ASN A 72 -12.19 -5.46 4.50
N GLU A 73 -12.15 -4.13 4.58
CA GLU A 73 -12.73 -3.22 3.58
C GLU A 73 -12.07 -3.38 2.20
N SER A 74 -10.78 -3.69 2.16
CA SER A 74 -10.01 -3.97 0.95
C SER A 74 -9.64 -5.46 0.81
N SER A 75 -10.56 -6.36 1.14
CA SER A 75 -10.35 -7.82 1.12
C SER A 75 -9.95 -8.39 -0.26
N ASP A 76 -10.26 -7.66 -1.33
CA ASP A 76 -9.88 -7.98 -2.71
C ASP A 76 -8.47 -7.49 -3.12
N ALA A 77 -7.75 -6.82 -2.22
CA ALA A 77 -6.36 -6.45 -2.44
C ALA A 77 -5.44 -7.69 -2.43
N ALA A 78 -4.57 -7.80 -3.42
CA ALA A 78 -3.58 -8.87 -3.52
C ALA A 78 -2.41 -8.68 -2.53
N SER A 79 -2.16 -7.44 -2.07
CA SER A 79 -1.10 -7.14 -1.11
C SER A 79 -1.46 -5.92 -0.26
N TYR A 80 -1.13 -5.99 1.02
CA TYR A 80 -1.21 -4.90 1.99
C TYR A 80 0.21 -4.50 2.37
N PHE A 81 0.62 -3.29 2.02
CA PHE A 81 1.91 -2.72 2.41
C PHE A 81 1.72 -1.79 3.59
N VAL A 82 2.26 -2.18 4.74
CA VAL A 82 1.94 -1.61 6.04
C VAL A 82 3.15 -0.82 6.53
N PHE A 83 2.94 0.48 6.70
CA PHE A 83 3.95 1.42 7.17
C PHE A 83 3.54 1.95 8.53
N ALA A 84 4.48 1.94 9.47
CA ALA A 84 4.30 2.47 10.81
C ALA A 84 5.37 3.52 11.11
N ASP A 85 5.05 4.50 11.97
CA ASP A 85 6.02 5.49 12.41
C ASP A 85 6.95 4.96 13.52
N ILE A 86 6.51 4.95 14.76
CA ILE A 86 7.31 4.66 15.94
C ILE A 86 6.50 3.93 17.00
N GLY A 87 7.20 3.23 17.90
CA GLY A 87 6.61 2.74 19.16
C GLY A 87 5.38 1.86 18.97
N SER A 88 4.26 2.24 19.59
CA SER A 88 3.04 1.43 19.58
C SER A 88 2.38 1.27 18.21
N ALA A 89 2.67 2.15 17.25
CA ALA A 89 2.18 1.98 15.89
C ALA A 89 2.73 0.69 15.26
N VAL A 90 4.02 0.41 15.48
CA VAL A 90 4.68 -0.82 15.01
C VAL A 90 4.06 -2.05 15.69
N LEU A 91 3.94 -2.03 17.02
CA LEU A 91 3.34 -3.13 17.79
C LEU A 91 1.89 -3.39 17.37
N ASN A 92 1.11 -2.35 17.12
CA ASN A 92 -0.28 -2.50 16.70
C ASN A 92 -0.39 -3.00 15.25
N SER A 93 0.58 -2.69 14.38
CA SER A 93 0.65 -3.29 13.04
C SER A 93 0.96 -4.79 13.11
N GLU A 94 1.83 -5.23 14.01
CA GLU A 94 2.10 -6.66 14.27
C GLU A 94 0.87 -7.36 14.83
N LEU A 95 0.25 -6.79 15.88
CA LEU A 95 -0.94 -7.35 16.50
C LEU A 95 -2.11 -7.44 15.51
N ALA A 96 -2.31 -6.41 14.68
CA ALA A 96 -3.34 -6.44 13.65
C ALA A 96 -3.14 -7.61 12.70
N LYS A 97 -1.88 -7.93 12.31
CA LYS A 97 -1.59 -9.10 11.48
C LYS A 97 -2.06 -10.40 12.14
N ASP A 98 -1.77 -10.59 13.42
CA ASP A 98 -2.15 -11.79 14.18
C ASP A 98 -3.68 -11.97 14.29
N MET A 99 -4.44 -10.89 14.13
CA MET A 99 -5.90 -10.88 14.19
C MET A 99 -6.57 -11.19 12.83
N LEU A 100 -5.82 -11.18 11.73
CA LEU A 100 -6.35 -11.44 10.39
C LEU A 100 -6.50 -12.94 10.11
N GLU A 101 -7.34 -13.27 9.13
CA GLU A 101 -7.44 -14.63 8.60
C GLU A 101 -6.13 -15.04 7.89
N GLU A 102 -5.82 -16.34 7.87
CA GLU A 102 -4.55 -16.88 7.34
C GLU A 102 -4.23 -16.40 5.92
N GLU A 103 -5.25 -16.34 5.04
CA GLU A 103 -5.09 -15.85 3.66
C GLU A 103 -4.73 -14.35 3.59
N GLN A 104 -5.26 -13.53 4.50
CA GLN A 104 -4.92 -12.11 4.58
C GLN A 104 -3.51 -11.93 5.16
N GLN A 105 -3.12 -12.73 6.15
CA GLN A 105 -1.79 -12.69 6.75
C GLN A 105 -0.66 -12.92 5.72
N GLN A 106 -0.88 -13.80 4.75
CA GLN A 106 0.08 -14.09 3.66
C GLN A 106 0.28 -12.91 2.72
N ARG A 107 -0.72 -12.03 2.60
CA ARG A 107 -0.71 -10.81 1.77
C ARG A 107 -0.31 -9.57 2.57
N TYR A 108 -0.09 -9.70 3.89
CA TYR A 108 0.18 -8.59 4.81
C TYR A 108 1.68 -8.40 5.03
N HIS A 109 2.23 -7.35 4.43
CA HIS A 109 3.66 -7.04 4.45
C HIS A 109 3.94 -5.85 5.37
N LEU A 110 4.55 -6.13 6.53
CA LEU A 110 5.15 -5.11 7.39
C LEU A 110 6.41 -4.58 6.69
N VAL A 111 6.41 -3.30 6.32
CA VAL A 111 7.48 -2.71 5.51
C VAL A 111 8.48 -1.99 6.40
N ASP A 112 9.68 -2.53 6.49
CA ASP A 112 10.81 -1.93 7.23
C ASP A 112 11.41 -0.76 6.43
N ALA A 113 10.77 0.41 6.50
CA ALA A 113 11.15 1.59 5.72
C ALA A 113 10.85 2.89 6.49
N PRO A 114 11.52 4.01 6.15
CA PRO A 114 11.15 5.32 6.67
C PRO A 114 9.68 5.63 6.35
N PHE A 115 8.93 6.07 7.36
CA PHE A 115 7.47 6.14 7.27
C PHE A 115 6.94 6.97 6.10
N VAL A 116 7.47 8.17 5.90
CA VAL A 116 7.01 9.09 4.83
C VAL A 116 7.54 8.62 3.48
N GLU A 117 8.87 8.55 3.33
CA GLU A 117 9.51 8.31 2.04
C GLU A 117 9.29 6.89 1.53
N GLY A 118 9.27 5.91 2.43
CA GLY A 118 9.01 4.51 2.11
C GLY A 118 7.59 4.29 1.61
N ALA A 119 6.59 4.82 2.32
CA ALA A 119 5.20 4.73 1.89
C ALA A 119 4.98 5.40 0.53
N PHE A 120 5.61 6.55 0.32
CA PHE A 120 5.56 7.26 -0.94
C PHE A 120 6.18 6.44 -2.09
N ALA A 121 7.41 5.95 -1.91
CA ALA A 121 8.11 5.16 -2.92
C ALA A 121 7.34 3.86 -3.26
N ALA A 122 6.82 3.18 -2.23
CA ALA A 122 6.02 1.97 -2.41
C ALA A 122 4.74 2.24 -3.21
N ALA A 123 3.99 3.29 -2.87
CA ALA A 123 2.74 3.60 -3.54
C ALA A 123 2.95 3.93 -5.02
N ILE A 124 4.01 4.69 -5.35
CA ILE A 124 4.37 4.99 -6.75
C ILE A 124 4.74 3.72 -7.50
N THR A 125 5.62 2.90 -6.93
CA THR A 125 6.07 1.64 -7.53
C THR A 125 4.92 0.66 -7.73
N ALA A 126 4.02 0.56 -6.75
CA ALA A 126 2.84 -0.31 -6.79
C ALA A 126 1.85 0.01 -7.92
N GLY A 127 1.80 1.24 -8.44
CA GLY A 127 0.97 1.55 -9.61
C GLY A 127 1.63 1.24 -10.95
N ILE A 128 2.91 0.83 -10.93
CA ILE A 128 3.68 0.50 -12.13
C ILE A 128 3.87 -1.02 -12.25
N THR A 129 4.08 -1.71 -11.13
CA THR A 129 4.38 -3.14 -11.07
C THR A 129 3.52 -3.89 -10.04
N ASP A 130 3.37 -5.20 -10.23
CA ASP A 130 2.76 -6.14 -9.29
C ASP A 130 3.81 -6.92 -8.48
N ASP A 131 5.11 -6.70 -8.74
CA ASP A 131 6.21 -7.38 -8.04
C ASP A 131 6.35 -6.85 -6.60
N THR A 132 5.85 -7.63 -5.65
CA THR A 132 5.93 -7.34 -4.21
C THR A 132 7.36 -7.10 -3.73
N GLN A 133 8.35 -7.88 -4.21
CA GLN A 133 9.73 -7.75 -3.75
C GLN A 133 10.37 -6.46 -4.26
N GLN A 134 10.06 -6.07 -5.50
CA GLN A 134 10.47 -4.79 -6.05
C GLN A 134 9.89 -3.63 -5.23
N ILE A 135 8.59 -3.67 -4.91
CA ILE A 135 7.92 -2.62 -4.12
C ILE A 135 8.55 -2.48 -2.73
N LEU A 136 8.81 -3.61 -2.05
CA LEU A 136 9.46 -3.61 -0.73
C LEU A 136 10.88 -3.02 -0.79
N THR A 137 11.65 -3.39 -1.81
CA THR A 137 13.04 -2.92 -1.99
C THR A 137 13.11 -1.42 -2.23
N GLU A 138 12.21 -0.87 -3.05
CA GLU A 138 12.15 0.58 -3.31
C GLU A 138 11.76 1.35 -2.04
N ALA A 139 10.81 0.82 -1.27
CA ALA A 139 10.40 1.40 0.01
C ALA A 139 11.56 1.43 1.01
N GLN A 140 12.26 0.31 1.21
CA GLN A 140 13.40 0.18 2.12
C GLN A 140 14.56 1.12 1.78
N ASN A 141 14.79 1.36 0.48
CA ASN A 141 15.87 2.24 0.02
C ASN A 141 15.49 3.72 -0.02
N ALA A 142 14.23 4.05 0.21
CA ALA A 142 13.73 5.42 0.18
C ALA A 142 14.33 6.28 1.29
N GLY A 143 14.19 7.60 1.13
CA GLY A 143 14.61 8.56 2.16
C GLY A 143 16.11 8.79 2.26
N LYS A 144 16.93 8.24 1.36
CA LYS A 144 18.34 8.63 1.21
C LYS A 144 18.43 9.94 0.43
N LYS A 145 19.07 10.97 1.02
CA LYS A 145 19.26 12.28 0.38
C LYS A 145 20.65 12.49 -0.22
N GLY A 146 21.63 11.67 0.17
CA GLY A 146 23.02 11.84 -0.27
C GLY A 146 23.66 13.13 0.23
N TRP A 147 23.22 13.64 1.38
CA TRP A 147 23.84 14.80 2.03
C TRP A 147 25.07 14.34 2.81
N GLU A 148 26.17 15.08 2.66
CA GLU A 148 27.45 14.88 3.35
C GLU A 148 27.51 15.65 4.68
#